data_AF-A0A953FZB4-F1
#
_entry.id   AF-A0A953FZB4-F1
#
_cell.length_a   1.000
_cell.length_b   1.000
_cell.length_c   1.000
_cell.angle_alpha   90.00
_cell.angle_beta   90.00
_cell.angle_gamma   90.00
#
_symmetry.space_group_name_H-M   'P 1'
#
loop_
_entity.id
_entity.type
_entity.pdbx_description
1 polymer ?
#
loop_
_entity_poly.entity_id
_entity_poly.type
_entity_poly.pdbx_seq_one_letter_code
_entity_poly.pdbx_strand_id
1 'polypeptide(L)'
;MRRERGFRSRGGRGGRGRGGDGGGYRDGGGRDGNRDGGGGGGRGYGRNGRGGGGGGRGGRRHGRGRGRGGRHHNPRQSADSGNQRERIAIESGVLVLIDQFMLANPQFIDRLKSIIDEGPDAKDKVIRDYGGIVVEVSPDRYRIERDPYAYSIVVHPEGDEPESEEIQQLATDGKGTVFVDTRCLAMIDRELLDDSSLLDKYKQLWFSGQDKACRDLIRDNGGAVRYGFSRAGDELGVYVIPGQNIVALWPDVAEGTAAADAGSEA
;
A
#
# COMPACT_ATOMS: atom_id res chain seq x y z
N MET A 1 43.41 6.53 -36.07
CA MET A 1 43.16 7.70 -36.93
C MET A 1 42.00 7.42 -37.88
N ARG A 2 40.77 7.82 -37.52
CA ARG A 2 39.62 7.97 -38.43
C ARG A 2 38.74 9.09 -37.90
N ARG A 3 38.23 9.88 -38.84
CA ARG A 3 37.80 11.28 -38.71
C ARG A 3 36.42 11.47 -38.10
N GLU A 4 36.29 12.62 -37.45
CA GLU A 4 35.10 13.31 -36.95
C GLU A 4 33.96 13.43 -37.97
N ARG A 5 32.71 13.41 -37.48
CA ARG A 5 31.64 14.34 -37.92
C ARG A 5 30.78 14.74 -36.73
N GLY A 6 30.91 16.00 -36.32
CA GLY A 6 30.03 16.64 -35.36
C GLY A 6 28.68 17.00 -35.98
N PHE A 7 27.61 16.71 -35.25
CA PHE A 7 26.27 17.22 -35.55
C PHE A 7 26.00 18.44 -34.66
N ARG A 8 25.82 19.60 -35.32
CA ARG A 8 25.38 20.85 -34.70
C ARG A 8 23.86 20.85 -34.62
N SER A 9 23.28 20.95 -33.42
CA SER A 9 21.87 21.30 -33.24
C SER A 9 21.75 22.82 -33.03
N ARG A 10 21.00 23.47 -33.93
CA ARG A 10 20.59 24.87 -33.85
C ARG A 10 19.19 24.94 -33.23
N GLY A 11 19.06 25.75 -32.18
CA GLY A 11 18.04 26.80 -32.04
C GLY A 11 16.56 26.42 -32.03
N GLY A 12 15.91 26.66 -30.90
CA GLY A 12 14.45 26.83 -30.80
C GLY A 12 14.09 27.71 -29.61
N ARG A 13 14.01 29.03 -29.83
CA ARG A 13 13.44 30.01 -28.89
C ARG A 13 11.91 29.93 -28.93
N GLY A 14 11.30 30.11 -27.76
CA GLY A 14 10.14 30.98 -27.60
C GLY A 14 8.76 30.32 -27.65
N GLY A 15 8.13 30.21 -26.48
CA GLY A 15 6.69 30.00 -26.35
C GLY A 15 6.19 30.57 -25.03
N ARG A 16 5.74 31.83 -25.05
CA ARG A 16 4.91 32.42 -23.98
C ARG A 16 3.44 32.11 -24.30
N GLY A 17 2.76 31.35 -23.45
CA GLY A 17 1.29 31.35 -23.31
C GLY A 17 0.99 31.63 -21.83
N ARG A 18 0.49 32.78 -21.38
CA ARG A 18 -0.84 33.39 -21.54
C ARG A 18 -2.00 32.44 -21.23
N GLY A 19 -2.58 32.66 -20.04
CA GLY A 19 -4.03 32.82 -19.85
C GLY A 19 -4.84 31.54 -19.76
N GLY A 20 -5.29 31.22 -18.54
CA GLY A 20 -6.27 30.19 -18.28
C GLY A 20 -6.95 30.42 -16.93
N ASP A 21 -7.68 31.53 -16.83
CA ASP A 21 -8.78 31.66 -15.86
C ASP A 21 -9.85 30.63 -16.23
N GLY A 22 -10.17 29.71 -15.32
CA GLY A 22 -11.17 28.70 -15.62
C GLY A 22 -11.58 27.85 -14.42
N GLY A 23 -12.76 28.16 -13.88
CA GLY A 23 -13.70 27.14 -13.41
C GLY A 23 -13.48 26.65 -11.98
N GLY A 24 -14.11 27.32 -11.02
CA GLY A 24 -14.41 26.73 -9.74
C GLY A 24 -15.42 25.59 -9.89
N TYR A 25 -15.05 24.41 -9.42
CA TYR A 25 -16.00 23.35 -9.10
C TYR A 25 -16.09 23.22 -7.58
N ARG A 26 -17.26 23.61 -7.07
CA ARG A 26 -17.75 23.29 -5.74
C ARG A 26 -18.40 21.90 -5.83
N ASP A 27 -17.70 20.90 -5.35
CA ASP A 27 -18.30 19.64 -4.90
C ASP A 27 -18.03 19.56 -3.39
N GLY A 28 -19.01 19.42 -2.52
CA GLY A 28 -20.19 18.59 -2.64
C GLY A 28 -20.13 17.69 -1.41
N GLY A 29 -20.60 18.22 -0.28
CA GLY A 29 -20.57 17.51 1.01
C GLY A 29 -21.45 16.28 0.98
N GLY A 30 -20.82 15.11 0.84
CA GLY A 30 -21.42 13.79 1.05
C GLY A 30 -21.45 13.48 2.54
N ARG A 31 -22.65 13.62 3.11
CA ARG A 31 -22.97 13.37 4.51
C ARG A 31 -23.50 11.94 4.60
N ASP A 32 -22.63 10.96 4.71
CA ASP A 32 -23.03 9.58 4.93
C ASP A 32 -23.36 9.37 6.40
N GLY A 33 -24.67 9.29 6.67
CA GLY A 33 -25.18 8.73 7.89
C GLY A 33 -25.00 7.23 7.90
N ASN A 34 -24.70 6.68 9.07
CA ASN A 34 -25.22 5.38 9.41
C ASN A 34 -25.73 5.38 10.86
N ARG A 35 -26.97 4.89 10.96
CA ARG A 35 -27.71 4.58 12.18
C ARG A 35 -27.05 3.40 12.88
N ASP A 36 -27.08 3.44 14.21
CA ASP A 36 -27.51 2.37 15.12
C ASP A 36 -27.75 3.10 16.47
N GLY A 37 -28.88 3.03 17.18
CA GLY A 37 -29.77 1.90 17.40
C GLY A 37 -29.48 1.32 18.79
N GLY A 38 -30.16 1.78 19.84
CA GLY A 38 -30.09 1.15 21.17
C GLY A 38 -30.51 2.03 22.34
N GLY A 39 -31.73 1.80 22.86
CA GLY A 39 -32.32 2.55 23.96
C GLY A 39 -31.86 2.13 25.36
N GLY A 40 -32.29 2.91 26.35
CA GLY A 40 -32.12 2.60 27.77
C GLY A 40 -32.60 3.77 28.61
N GLY A 41 -33.72 3.61 29.29
CA GLY A 41 -34.40 4.66 30.04
C GLY A 41 -33.67 5.14 31.28
N GLY A 42 -34.09 6.28 31.80
CA GLY A 42 -33.64 6.80 33.08
C GLY A 42 -34.38 8.06 33.47
N ARG A 43 -35.47 7.90 34.23
CA ARG A 43 -36.20 8.99 34.90
C ARG A 43 -35.27 9.73 35.86
N GLY A 44 -35.31 11.06 35.90
CA GLY A 44 -34.53 11.86 36.84
C GLY A 44 -34.99 13.31 36.93
N TYR A 45 -35.85 13.54 37.91
CA TYR A 45 -36.44 14.78 38.43
C TYR A 45 -35.63 16.08 38.35
N GLY A 46 -36.29 17.15 37.90
CA GLY A 46 -36.39 18.45 38.60
C GLY A 46 -35.15 19.35 38.69
N ARG A 47 -35.30 20.62 38.30
CA ARG A 47 -35.49 21.76 39.23
C ARG A 47 -35.37 23.09 38.46
N ASN A 48 -36.32 23.97 38.76
CA ASN A 48 -36.42 25.36 38.30
C ASN A 48 -35.17 26.20 38.66
N GLY A 49 -34.82 27.15 37.79
CA GLY A 49 -33.84 28.19 38.08
C GLY A 49 -33.88 29.33 37.06
N ARG A 50 -34.72 30.33 37.34
CA ARG A 50 -34.80 31.64 36.67
C ARG A 50 -33.54 32.49 36.93
N GLY A 51 -33.23 33.38 36.00
CA GLY A 51 -32.40 34.58 36.18
C GLY A 51 -31.19 34.56 35.23
N GLY A 52 -30.91 35.55 34.38
CA GLY A 52 -31.32 36.94 34.35
C GLY A 52 -30.06 37.81 34.21
N GLY A 53 -29.93 38.50 33.06
CA GLY A 53 -29.19 39.77 32.91
C GLY A 53 -27.66 39.77 33.00
N GLY A 54 -27.03 40.60 32.17
CA GLY A 54 -25.69 41.11 32.43
C GLY A 54 -24.80 41.24 31.20
N GLY A 55 -24.84 42.41 30.57
CA GLY A 55 -23.83 42.81 29.59
C GLY A 55 -22.43 42.94 30.21
N GLY A 56 -21.39 42.82 29.39
CA GLY A 56 -20.01 42.99 29.82
C GLY A 56 -19.06 43.11 28.65
N ARG A 57 -18.82 44.36 28.24
CA ARG A 57 -17.68 44.76 27.40
C ARG A 57 -16.37 44.44 28.11
N GLY A 58 -15.38 44.01 27.32
CA GLY A 58 -13.97 44.39 27.53
C GLY A 58 -13.08 43.32 28.18
N GLY A 59 -11.99 42.97 27.49
CA GLY A 59 -10.95 42.13 28.08
C GLY A 59 -9.92 41.61 27.08
N ARG A 60 -9.12 42.49 26.48
CA ARG A 60 -7.81 42.12 25.93
C ARG A 60 -6.95 41.54 27.06
N ARG A 61 -6.20 40.46 26.82
CA ARG A 61 -4.73 40.33 27.08
C ARG A 61 -4.24 38.89 26.86
N HIS A 62 -3.18 38.81 26.06
CA HIS A 62 -1.98 37.95 26.10
C HIS A 62 -2.04 36.70 27.01
N GLY A 63 -1.72 35.49 26.57
CA GLY A 63 -0.57 35.10 25.76
C GLY A 63 0.25 34.09 26.56
N ARG A 64 0.32 32.83 26.07
CA ARG A 64 1.30 31.75 26.37
C ARG A 64 0.84 30.59 25.47
N GLY A 65 1.32 30.48 24.24
CA GLY A 65 2.74 30.23 23.96
C GLY A 65 3.02 28.73 24.08
N ARG A 66 2.36 27.89 23.28
CA ARG A 66 2.90 26.57 22.91
C ARG A 66 3.12 26.61 21.41
N GLY A 67 4.37 26.89 21.04
CA GLY A 67 4.85 26.93 19.68
C GLY A 67 4.55 25.60 19.00
N ARG A 68 3.47 25.60 18.22
CA ARG A 68 3.19 24.60 17.20
C ARG A 68 4.21 24.90 16.10
N GLY A 69 5.42 24.36 16.28
CA GLY A 69 6.52 24.53 15.34
C GLY A 69 6.02 24.19 13.95
N GLY A 70 5.93 25.22 13.12
CA GLY A 70 5.62 25.11 11.71
C GLY A 70 6.73 24.34 11.04
N ARG A 71 6.61 23.00 11.03
CA ARG A 71 7.14 22.24 9.91
C ARG A 71 6.33 22.70 8.72
N HIS A 72 6.96 23.49 7.86
CA HIS A 72 6.43 23.86 6.55
C HIS A 72 6.13 22.57 5.79
N HIS A 73 4.92 22.05 5.99
CA HIS A 73 4.42 20.91 5.25
C HIS A 73 4.11 21.45 3.86
N ASN A 74 5.02 21.21 2.93
CA ASN A 74 4.89 21.68 1.56
C ASN A 74 3.75 20.90 0.90
N PRO A 75 2.59 21.52 0.59
CA PRO A 75 1.45 20.79 0.04
C PRO A 75 1.76 20.20 -1.35
N ARG A 76 2.82 20.67 -2.02
CA ARG A 76 3.32 20.08 -3.27
C ARG A 76 4.05 18.75 -3.05
N GLN A 77 4.72 18.54 -1.91
CA GLN A 77 5.24 17.21 -1.53
C GLN A 77 4.12 16.21 -1.27
N SER A 78 2.95 16.65 -0.82
CA SER A 78 1.77 15.79 -0.64
C SER A 78 1.03 15.50 -1.96
N ALA A 79 1.28 16.29 -3.00
CA ALA A 79 0.81 16.01 -4.36
C ALA A 79 1.77 15.04 -5.09
N ASP A 80 3.08 15.15 -4.85
CA ASP A 80 4.04 14.08 -5.22
C ASP A 80 3.79 12.79 -4.41
N SER A 81 3.30 12.89 -3.16
CA SER A 81 2.89 11.74 -2.35
C SER A 81 1.59 11.07 -2.83
N GLY A 82 0.91 11.65 -3.83
CA GLY A 82 -0.18 10.97 -4.54
C GLY A 82 0.32 9.73 -5.30
N ASN A 83 1.56 9.81 -5.82
CA ASN A 83 2.20 8.76 -6.62
C ASN A 83 3.11 7.82 -5.80
N GLN A 84 3.38 8.14 -4.53
CA GLN A 84 4.13 7.24 -3.63
C GLN A 84 3.34 5.97 -3.25
N ARG A 85 2.03 5.97 -3.47
CA ARG A 85 1.16 4.81 -3.17
C ARG A 85 1.43 3.61 -4.07
N GLU A 86 2.23 3.81 -5.10
CA GLU A 86 2.55 2.85 -6.16
C GLU A 86 4.04 2.51 -6.17
N ARG A 87 4.73 2.69 -5.04
CA ARG A 87 6.18 2.51 -4.93
C ARG A 87 6.55 1.71 -3.70
N ILE A 88 7.66 0.97 -3.80
CA ILE A 88 8.28 0.21 -2.72
C ILE A 88 9.77 0.52 -2.74
N ALA A 89 10.40 0.60 -1.58
CA ALA A 89 11.85 0.61 -1.46
C ALA A 89 12.32 -0.75 -0.95
N ILE A 90 13.28 -1.35 -1.64
CA ILE A 90 13.87 -2.65 -1.29
C ILE A 90 15.37 -2.44 -1.09
N GLU A 91 15.81 -2.63 0.15
CA GLU A 91 17.19 -2.50 0.61
C GLU A 91 17.84 -3.88 0.78
N SER A 92 17.09 -4.88 1.27
CA SER A 92 17.63 -6.22 1.55
C SER A 92 17.89 -7.10 0.33
N GLY A 93 17.41 -6.68 -0.84
CA GLY A 93 17.38 -7.51 -2.06
C GLY A 93 16.29 -8.58 -2.05
N VAL A 94 15.29 -8.43 -1.18
CA VAL A 94 14.20 -9.40 -1.03
C VAL A 94 12.86 -8.68 -0.92
N LEU A 95 11.96 -9.01 -1.85
CA LEU A 95 10.56 -8.61 -1.83
C LEU A 95 9.70 -9.67 -1.14
N VAL A 96 8.99 -9.29 -0.09
CA VAL A 96 7.99 -10.13 0.57
C VAL A 96 6.60 -9.72 0.11
N LEU A 97 5.83 -10.69 -0.38
CA LEU A 97 4.42 -10.54 -0.73
C LEU A 97 3.61 -11.36 0.27
N ILE A 98 2.70 -10.72 1.00
CA ILE A 98 1.90 -11.38 2.04
C ILE A 98 0.56 -10.69 2.25
N ASP A 99 -0.45 -11.41 2.69
CA ASP A 99 -1.72 -10.80 3.11
C ASP A 99 -1.49 -9.76 4.23
N GLN A 100 -2.12 -8.60 4.07
CA GLN A 100 -2.05 -7.49 5.01
C GLN A 100 -2.39 -7.88 6.47
N PHE A 101 -3.34 -8.79 6.68
CA PHE A 101 -3.73 -9.28 8.01
C PHE A 101 -2.64 -10.07 8.71
N MET A 102 -1.78 -10.76 7.95
CA MET A 102 -0.71 -11.56 8.55
C MET A 102 0.28 -10.69 9.33
N LEU A 103 0.46 -9.43 8.92
CA LEU A 103 1.24 -8.44 9.68
C LEU A 103 0.62 -8.06 11.04
N ALA A 104 -0.64 -8.41 11.31
CA ALA A 104 -1.30 -8.27 12.60
C ALA A 104 -1.55 -9.61 13.31
N ASN A 105 -1.29 -10.75 12.65
CA ASN A 105 -1.53 -12.07 13.20
C ASN A 105 -0.56 -12.34 14.37
N PRO A 106 -1.05 -12.56 15.61
CA PRO A 106 -0.19 -12.81 16.76
C PRO A 106 0.74 -14.01 16.58
N GLN A 107 0.26 -15.11 16.01
CA GLN A 107 1.05 -16.33 15.85
C GLN A 107 2.22 -16.12 14.87
N PHE A 108 1.96 -15.38 13.79
CA PHE A 108 2.98 -15.01 12.82
C PHE A 108 4.05 -14.10 13.46
N ILE A 109 3.63 -13.03 14.15
CA ILE A 109 4.54 -12.09 14.80
C ILE A 109 5.37 -12.78 15.89
N ASP A 110 4.73 -13.57 16.75
CA ASP A 110 5.41 -14.28 17.84
C ASP A 110 6.42 -15.29 17.27
N ARG A 111 6.08 -15.95 16.15
CA ARG A 111 7.01 -16.84 15.46
C ARG A 111 8.20 -16.09 14.89
N LEU A 112 7.99 -14.96 14.19
CA LEU A 112 9.07 -14.11 13.68
C LEU A 112 10.00 -13.64 14.80
N LYS A 113 9.45 -13.16 15.92
CA LYS A 113 10.23 -12.74 17.09
C LYS A 113 11.05 -13.87 17.68
N SER A 114 10.53 -15.10 17.68
CA SER A 114 11.25 -16.27 18.21
C SER A 114 12.48 -16.66 17.38
N ILE A 115 12.56 -16.24 16.12
CA ILE A 115 13.62 -16.62 15.17
C ILE A 115 14.44 -15.42 14.68
N ILE A 116 14.39 -14.27 15.37
CA ILE A 116 14.98 -13.01 14.90
C ILE A 116 16.49 -13.15 14.58
N ASP A 117 17.18 -13.99 15.35
CA ASP A 117 18.63 -14.27 15.25
C ASP A 117 18.97 -15.52 14.41
N GLU A 118 17.97 -16.26 13.91
CA GLU A 118 18.19 -17.53 13.17
C GLU A 118 18.55 -17.33 11.68
N GLY A 119 18.69 -16.07 11.24
CA GLY A 119 19.06 -15.72 9.87
C GLY A 119 17.89 -15.63 8.89
N PRO A 120 18.18 -15.34 7.61
CA PRO A 120 17.15 -15.07 6.60
C PRO A 120 16.32 -16.30 6.21
N ASP A 121 16.94 -17.46 6.03
CA ASP A 121 16.25 -18.67 5.56
C ASP A 121 15.13 -19.13 6.51
N ALA A 122 15.36 -18.99 7.82
CA ALA A 122 14.36 -19.30 8.84
C ALA A 122 13.14 -18.37 8.73
N LYS A 123 13.36 -17.08 8.48
CA LYS A 123 12.29 -16.09 8.28
C LYS A 123 11.53 -16.36 6.99
N ASP A 124 12.24 -16.65 5.91
CA ASP A 124 11.62 -16.98 4.63
C ASP A 124 10.74 -18.22 4.73
N LYS A 125 11.15 -19.22 5.52
CA LYS A 125 10.31 -20.37 5.81
C LYS A 125 9.04 -19.97 6.56
N VAL A 126 9.14 -19.14 7.60
CA VAL A 126 7.96 -18.67 8.36
C VAL A 126 7.02 -17.87 7.46
N ILE A 127 7.53 -17.01 6.59
CA ILE A 127 6.71 -16.27 5.62
C ILE A 127 5.88 -17.23 4.75
N ARG A 128 6.53 -18.27 4.21
CA ARG A 128 5.86 -19.31 3.39
C ARG A 128 4.87 -20.16 4.18
N ASP A 129 5.22 -20.57 5.40
CA ASP A 129 4.33 -21.35 6.28
C ASP A 129 3.01 -20.60 6.58
N TYR A 130 3.01 -19.27 6.47
CA TYR A 130 1.87 -18.39 6.71
C TYR A 130 1.26 -17.80 5.43
N GLY A 131 1.49 -18.45 4.28
CA GLY A 131 0.83 -18.13 3.00
C GLY A 131 1.41 -16.94 2.24
N GLY A 132 2.55 -16.40 2.71
CA GLY A 132 3.33 -15.40 1.98
C GLY A 132 4.34 -16.03 1.03
N ILE A 133 5.00 -15.18 0.25
CA ILE A 133 6.07 -15.58 -0.68
C ILE A 133 7.20 -14.57 -0.63
N VAL A 134 8.40 -15.08 -0.89
CA VAL A 134 9.66 -14.34 -0.85
C VAL A 134 10.28 -14.40 -2.25
N VAL A 135 10.57 -13.24 -2.83
CA VAL A 135 11.13 -13.11 -4.17
C VAL A 135 12.43 -12.33 -4.08
N GLU A 136 13.51 -12.92 -4.58
CA GLU A 136 14.80 -12.23 -4.71
C GLU A 136 14.72 -11.19 -5.84
N VAL A 137 15.13 -9.96 -5.52
CA VAL A 137 15.19 -8.82 -6.46
C VAL A 137 16.41 -7.97 -6.12
N SER A 138 16.89 -7.16 -7.06
CA SER A 138 17.99 -6.25 -6.75
C SER A 138 17.54 -5.16 -5.75
N PRO A 139 18.41 -4.67 -4.84
CA PRO A 139 18.09 -3.51 -4.03
C PRO A 139 17.86 -2.27 -4.90
N ASP A 140 16.66 -1.71 -4.88
CA ASP A 140 16.29 -0.49 -5.60
C ASP A 140 14.91 0.04 -5.15
N ARG A 141 14.45 1.13 -5.78
CA ARG A 141 13.06 1.58 -5.75
C ARG A 141 12.29 0.90 -6.87
N TYR A 142 11.11 0.40 -6.53
CA TYR A 142 10.22 -0.29 -7.45
C TYR A 142 8.93 0.49 -7.62
N ARG A 143 8.37 0.45 -8.82
CA ARG A 143 7.02 0.89 -9.14
C ARG A 143 6.09 -0.32 -9.20
N ILE A 144 4.85 -0.10 -8.81
CA ILE A 144 3.78 -1.09 -8.85
C ILE A 144 2.72 -0.62 -9.82
N GLU A 145 2.56 -1.33 -10.92
CA GLU A 145 1.51 -1.10 -11.89
C GLU A 145 0.43 -2.18 -11.75
N ARG A 146 -0.82 -1.78 -11.96
CA ARG A 146 -1.96 -2.69 -11.87
C ARG A 146 -2.78 -2.56 -13.14
N ASP A 147 -3.07 -3.70 -13.75
CA ASP A 147 -4.05 -3.79 -14.82
C ASP A 147 -5.34 -4.43 -14.27
N PRO A 148 -6.43 -3.64 -14.11
CA PRO A 148 -7.70 -4.17 -13.62
C PRO A 148 -8.42 -5.07 -14.64
N TYR A 149 -8.07 -4.99 -15.93
CA TYR A 149 -8.68 -5.80 -16.98
C TYR A 149 -7.97 -7.15 -17.14
N ALA A 150 -6.64 -7.15 -17.02
CA ALA A 150 -5.84 -8.37 -16.98
C ALA A 150 -5.76 -9.01 -15.58
N TYR A 151 -6.34 -8.38 -14.56
CA TYR A 151 -6.25 -8.76 -13.16
C TYR A 151 -4.79 -8.92 -12.66
N SER A 152 -3.84 -8.22 -13.26
CA SER A 152 -2.42 -8.37 -12.97
C SER A 152 -1.86 -7.22 -12.12
N ILE A 153 -0.81 -7.53 -11.38
CA ILE A 153 0.07 -6.55 -10.73
C ILE A 153 1.48 -6.79 -11.22
N VAL A 154 2.16 -5.72 -11.63
CA VAL A 154 3.55 -5.74 -12.06
C VAL A 154 4.36 -4.89 -11.11
N VAL A 155 5.43 -5.44 -10.57
CA VAL A 155 6.43 -4.74 -9.76
C VAL A 155 7.73 -4.70 -10.56
N HIS A 156 8.21 -3.51 -10.89
CA HIS A 156 9.39 -3.32 -11.73
C HIS A 156 10.25 -2.15 -11.22
N PRO A 157 11.56 -2.10 -11.54
CA PRO A 157 12.43 -0.99 -11.12
C PRO A 157 11.89 0.38 -11.56
N GLU A 158 12.11 1.41 -10.73
CA GLU A 158 11.71 2.77 -11.04
C GLU A 158 12.51 3.31 -12.24
N GLY A 159 11.81 3.68 -13.32
CA GLY A 159 12.41 4.18 -14.56
C GLY A 159 12.30 3.20 -15.73
N ASP A 160 12.02 1.93 -15.43
CA ASP A 160 11.62 0.96 -16.45
C ASP A 160 10.14 1.16 -16.82
N GLU A 161 9.79 0.90 -18.07
CA GLU A 161 8.42 0.96 -18.60
C GLU A 161 8.16 -0.36 -19.36
N PRO A 162 7.96 -1.49 -18.65
CA PRO A 162 7.75 -2.76 -19.32
C PRO A 162 6.38 -2.80 -20.00
N GLU A 163 6.31 -3.31 -21.23
CA GLU A 163 5.06 -3.41 -21.96
C GLU A 163 4.21 -4.58 -21.45
N SER A 164 2.99 -4.30 -20.97
CA SER A 164 2.12 -5.30 -20.30
C SER A 164 1.87 -6.58 -21.12
N GLU A 165 1.78 -6.47 -22.45
CA GLU A 165 1.54 -7.60 -23.35
C GLU A 165 2.73 -8.57 -23.41
N GLU A 166 3.96 -8.06 -23.29
CA GLU A 166 5.18 -8.86 -23.32
C GLU A 166 5.42 -9.54 -21.97
N ILE A 167 5.04 -8.91 -20.86
CA ILE A 167 5.29 -9.43 -19.50
C ILE A 167 4.70 -10.82 -19.32
N GLN A 168 3.47 -11.08 -19.77
CA GLN A 168 2.84 -12.40 -19.62
C GLN A 168 3.59 -13.49 -20.39
N GLN A 169 4.25 -13.14 -21.51
CA GLN A 169 5.02 -14.08 -22.32
C GLN A 169 6.42 -14.31 -21.74
N LEU A 170 7.01 -13.27 -21.13
CA LEU A 170 8.38 -13.28 -20.62
C LEU A 170 8.49 -13.81 -19.18
N ALA A 171 7.45 -13.63 -18.36
CA ALA A 171 7.40 -14.05 -16.96
C ALA A 171 7.18 -15.56 -16.85
N THR A 172 8.24 -16.30 -17.17
CA THR A 172 8.27 -17.76 -17.31
C THR A 172 8.73 -18.50 -16.06
N ASP A 173 9.34 -17.79 -15.10
CA ASP A 173 9.91 -18.36 -13.89
C ASP A 173 8.94 -18.20 -12.71
N GLY A 174 8.10 -19.22 -12.51
CA GLY A 174 7.14 -19.28 -11.41
C GLY A 174 7.82 -19.47 -10.05
N LYS A 175 7.57 -18.55 -9.11
CA LYS A 175 8.10 -18.58 -7.73
C LYS A 175 7.17 -19.22 -6.71
N GLY A 176 5.93 -19.50 -7.10
CA GLY A 176 4.89 -20.07 -6.25
C GLY A 176 3.66 -19.17 -6.21
N THR A 177 2.89 -19.29 -5.14
CA THR A 177 1.64 -18.55 -4.97
C THR A 177 1.64 -17.75 -3.67
N VAL A 178 0.83 -16.68 -3.63
CA VAL A 178 0.53 -15.92 -2.41
C VAL A 178 -0.98 -15.96 -2.16
N PHE A 179 -1.36 -16.24 -0.92
CA PHE A 179 -2.76 -16.30 -0.50
C PHE A 179 -3.20 -14.94 0.04
N VAL A 180 -4.30 -14.41 -0.49
CA VAL A 180 -4.87 -13.12 -0.08
C VAL A 180 -6.33 -13.28 0.34
N ASP A 181 -6.57 -13.33 1.65
CA ASP A 181 -7.88 -13.44 2.29
C ASP A 181 -8.54 -12.08 2.53
N THR A 182 -7.77 -11.06 2.93
CA THR A 182 -8.32 -9.77 3.37
C THR A 182 -8.47 -8.74 2.26
N ARG A 183 -8.42 -9.20 1.00
CA ARG A 183 -8.44 -8.39 -0.22
C ARG A 183 -7.26 -7.42 -0.38
N CYS A 184 -6.29 -7.49 0.53
CA CYS A 184 -5.20 -6.54 0.64
C CYS A 184 -3.87 -7.30 0.61
N LEU A 185 -3.10 -7.09 -0.46
CA LEU A 185 -1.74 -7.60 -0.57
C LEU A 185 -0.76 -6.55 -0.04
N ALA A 186 0.02 -6.91 0.97
CA ALA A 186 1.17 -6.14 1.42
C ALA A 186 2.42 -6.59 0.66
N MET A 187 3.20 -5.61 0.23
CA MET A 187 4.46 -5.80 -0.49
C MET A 187 5.52 -4.99 0.26
N ILE A 188 6.47 -5.67 0.87
CA ILE A 188 7.41 -5.05 1.80
C ILE A 188 8.82 -5.60 1.60
N ASP A 189 9.81 -4.81 1.95
CA ASP A 189 11.16 -5.33 2.18
C ASP A 189 11.14 -6.31 3.35
N ARG A 190 11.86 -7.44 3.24
CA ARG A 190 12.08 -8.39 4.34
C ARG A 190 12.57 -7.70 5.62
N GLU A 191 13.42 -6.68 5.53
CA GLU A 191 13.94 -5.97 6.70
C GLU A 191 12.86 -5.29 7.56
N LEU A 192 11.70 -4.95 6.97
CA LEU A 192 10.57 -4.41 7.74
C LEU A 192 9.97 -5.42 8.73
N LEU A 193 10.20 -6.72 8.51
CA LEU A 193 9.77 -7.76 9.44
C LEU A 193 10.68 -7.88 10.68
N ASP A 194 11.84 -7.23 10.65
CA ASP A 194 12.78 -7.19 11.79
C ASP A 194 12.48 -6.03 12.75
N ASP A 195 11.70 -5.04 12.30
CA ASP A 195 11.22 -3.96 13.15
C ASP A 195 10.03 -4.41 14.00
N SER A 196 10.36 -5.03 15.14
CA SER A 196 9.35 -5.44 16.13
C SER A 196 8.46 -4.29 16.62
N SER A 197 8.97 -3.05 16.66
CA SER A 197 8.19 -1.89 17.11
C SER A 197 7.14 -1.47 16.08
N LEU A 198 7.47 -1.57 14.79
CA LEU A 198 6.56 -1.39 13.68
C LEU A 198 5.45 -2.44 13.71
N LEU A 199 5.80 -3.72 13.84
CA LEU A 199 4.82 -4.82 13.88
C LEU A 199 3.88 -4.72 15.09
N ASP A 200 4.40 -4.37 16.27
CA ASP A 200 3.56 -4.18 17.46
C ASP A 200 2.61 -3.00 17.32
N LYS A 201 3.08 -1.89 16.74
CA LYS A 201 2.22 -0.73 16.42
C LYS A 201 1.18 -1.08 15.36
N TYR A 202 1.57 -1.82 14.32
CA TYR A 202 0.67 -2.29 13.27
C TYR A 202 -0.46 -3.14 13.86
N LYS A 203 -0.10 -4.13 14.69
CA LYS A 203 -1.03 -4.98 15.43
C LYS A 203 -2.02 -4.17 16.26
N GLN A 204 -1.55 -3.18 17.01
CA GLN A 204 -2.42 -2.31 17.81
C GLN A 204 -3.42 -1.53 16.95
N LEU A 205 -2.97 -0.94 15.84
CA LEU A 205 -3.83 -0.21 14.92
C LEU A 205 -4.89 -1.13 14.29
N TRP A 206 -4.50 -2.34 13.91
CA TRP A 206 -5.39 -3.33 13.32
C TRP A 206 -6.52 -3.73 14.28
N PHE A 207 -6.17 -4.14 15.50
CA PHE A 207 -7.18 -4.51 16.51
C PHE A 207 -8.00 -3.32 17.00
N SER A 208 -7.56 -2.08 16.75
CA SER A 208 -8.34 -0.86 17.00
C SER A 208 -9.26 -0.47 15.84
N GLY A 209 -9.33 -1.27 14.77
CA GLY A 209 -10.13 -0.98 13.57
C GLY A 209 -9.62 0.21 12.76
N GLN A 210 -8.33 0.54 12.85
CA GLN A 210 -7.71 1.67 12.16
C GLN A 210 -7.01 1.23 10.87
N ASP A 211 -7.73 0.55 9.97
CA ASP A 211 -7.16 -0.09 8.77
C ASP A 211 -6.40 0.90 7.88
N LYS A 212 -6.88 2.15 7.79
CA LYS A 212 -6.19 3.23 7.06
C LYS A 212 -4.83 3.53 7.66
N ALA A 213 -4.76 3.67 8.98
CA ALA A 213 -3.51 3.94 9.68
C ALA A 213 -2.53 2.77 9.56
N CYS A 214 -3.03 1.53 9.51
CA CYS A 214 -2.19 0.36 9.24
C CYS A 214 -1.48 0.46 7.89
N ARG A 215 -2.21 0.82 6.83
CA ARG A 215 -1.64 0.94 5.48
C ARG A 215 -0.70 2.14 5.36
N ASP A 216 -1.09 3.26 5.95
CA ASP A 216 -0.26 4.46 5.95
C ASP A 216 1.04 4.16 6.72
N LEU A 217 1.00 3.39 7.82
CA LEU A 217 2.19 2.92 8.53
C LEU A 217 3.12 2.08 7.63
N ILE A 218 2.60 1.13 6.84
CA ILE A 218 3.43 0.34 5.92
C ILE A 218 4.07 1.22 4.84
N ARG A 219 3.29 2.15 4.26
CA ARG A 219 3.77 3.08 3.22
C ARG A 219 4.83 4.03 3.73
N ASP A 220 4.64 4.58 4.93
CA ASP A 220 5.58 5.49 5.56
C ASP A 220 6.93 4.82 5.86
N ASN A 221 6.97 3.49 5.90
CA ASN A 221 8.19 2.69 6.08
C ASN A 221 8.69 2.04 4.77
N GLY A 222 8.23 2.52 3.60
CA GLY A 222 8.77 2.07 2.30
C GLY A 222 8.10 0.83 1.72
N GLY A 223 7.09 0.25 2.39
CA GLY A 223 6.26 -0.79 1.83
C GLY A 223 5.11 -0.27 0.97
N ALA A 224 4.34 -1.18 0.39
CA ALA A 224 3.10 -0.87 -0.31
C ALA A 224 1.98 -1.83 0.06
N VAL A 225 0.75 -1.36 -0.13
CA VAL A 225 -0.46 -2.17 0.09
C VAL A 225 -1.43 -1.93 -1.07
N ARG A 226 -1.87 -3.02 -1.71
CA ARG A 226 -2.81 -2.99 -2.84
C ARG A 226 -4.09 -3.74 -2.54
N TYR A 227 -5.19 -3.18 -3.03
CA TYR A 227 -6.54 -3.73 -2.90
C TYR A 227 -7.04 -4.26 -4.22
N GLY A 228 -8.16 -4.97 -4.12
CA GLY A 228 -9.03 -5.25 -5.25
C GLY A 228 -9.08 -6.72 -5.60
N PHE A 229 -8.59 -7.56 -4.69
CA PHE A 229 -8.77 -8.99 -4.72
C PHE A 229 -10.18 -9.35 -4.24
N SER A 230 -10.72 -10.44 -4.77
CA SER A 230 -12.06 -10.92 -4.46
C SER A 230 -12.18 -11.30 -2.98
N ARG A 231 -13.42 -11.42 -2.48
CA ARG A 231 -13.66 -11.84 -1.09
C ARG A 231 -13.54 -13.37 -0.91
N ALA A 232 -13.44 -14.11 -2.02
CA ALA A 232 -13.44 -15.57 -1.99
C ALA A 232 -12.05 -16.15 -1.68
N GLY A 233 -11.08 -15.29 -1.33
CA GLY A 233 -9.67 -15.63 -1.33
C GLY A 233 -9.15 -15.62 -2.76
N ASP A 234 -8.14 -14.80 -3.04
CA ASP A 234 -7.44 -14.89 -4.31
C ASP A 234 -6.08 -15.56 -4.04
N GLU A 235 -5.84 -16.67 -4.71
CA GLU A 235 -4.51 -17.24 -4.86
C GLU A 235 -3.88 -16.59 -6.10
N LEU A 236 -2.78 -15.87 -5.89
CA LEU A 236 -2.06 -15.19 -6.97
C LEU A 236 -0.79 -15.97 -7.27
N GLY A 237 -0.63 -16.38 -8.51
CA GLY A 237 0.63 -16.91 -9.01
C GLY A 237 1.63 -15.78 -9.10
N VAL A 238 2.87 -16.04 -8.65
CA VAL A 238 3.96 -15.08 -8.66
C VAL A 238 5.04 -15.56 -9.62
N TYR A 239 5.36 -14.71 -10.58
CA TYR A 239 6.28 -15.01 -11.66
C TYR A 239 7.35 -13.93 -11.74
N VAL A 240 8.54 -14.28 -12.19
CA VAL A 240 9.60 -13.31 -12.47
C VAL A 240 10.05 -13.39 -13.92
N ILE A 241 10.51 -12.26 -14.45
CA ILE A 241 11.22 -12.22 -15.74
C ILE A 241 12.72 -12.41 -15.46
N PRO A 242 13.33 -13.52 -15.91
CA PRO A 242 14.74 -13.80 -15.62
C PRO A 242 15.66 -12.65 -16.07
N GLY A 243 16.48 -12.16 -15.13
CA GLY A 243 17.47 -11.12 -15.38
C GLY A 243 16.96 -9.68 -15.44
N GLN A 244 15.66 -9.42 -15.24
CA GLN A 244 15.09 -8.06 -15.35
C GLN A 244 14.59 -7.45 -14.03
N ASN A 245 14.66 -8.18 -12.91
CA ASN A 245 14.07 -7.75 -11.62
C ASN A 245 12.59 -7.36 -11.71
N ILE A 246 11.82 -7.94 -12.64
CA ILE A 246 10.39 -7.70 -12.78
C ILE A 246 9.64 -8.87 -12.14
N VAL A 247 8.71 -8.55 -11.25
CA VAL A 247 7.81 -9.51 -10.59
C VAL A 247 6.39 -9.27 -11.10
N ALA A 248 5.77 -10.30 -11.64
CA ALA A 248 4.39 -10.27 -12.10
C ALA A 248 3.52 -11.16 -11.23
N LEU A 249 2.33 -10.67 -10.90
CA LEU A 249 1.31 -11.38 -10.15
C LEU A 249 0.02 -11.39 -10.98
N TRP A 250 -0.62 -12.55 -11.07
CA TRP A 250 -1.94 -12.69 -11.66
C TRP A 250 -2.70 -13.82 -10.95
N PRO A 251 -4.04 -13.89 -11.06
CA PRO A 251 -4.80 -14.98 -10.48
C PRO A 251 -4.24 -16.30 -10.99
N ASP A 252 -3.86 -17.18 -10.08
CA ASP A 252 -3.49 -18.53 -10.49
C ASP A 252 -4.79 -19.23 -10.86
N VAL A 253 -5.07 -19.29 -12.16
CA VAL A 253 -6.18 -20.11 -12.67
C VAL A 253 -5.67 -21.52 -12.53
N ALA A 254 -5.87 -22.13 -11.35
CA ALA A 254 -5.52 -23.51 -11.10
C ALA A 254 -5.92 -24.34 -12.33
N GLU A 255 -4.92 -24.81 -13.09
CA GLU A 255 -5.13 -25.72 -14.21
C GLU A 255 -5.65 -27.03 -13.61
N GLY A 256 -6.96 -27.12 -13.35
CA GLY A 256 -7.42 -28.06 -12.35
C GLY A 256 -8.92 -28.28 -12.25
N THR A 257 -9.67 -28.15 -13.34
CA THR A 257 -10.93 -28.92 -13.49
C THR A 257 -11.25 -29.28 -14.94
N ALA A 258 -10.22 -29.42 -15.80
CA ALA A 258 -10.39 -29.93 -17.17
C ALA A 258 -10.04 -31.43 -17.32
N ALA A 259 -9.68 -32.13 -16.25
CA ALA A 259 -9.23 -33.53 -16.31
C ALA A 259 -9.97 -34.44 -15.31
N ALA A 260 -11.29 -34.67 -15.50
CA ALA A 260 -11.99 -35.77 -14.81
C ALA A 260 -13.31 -36.27 -15.43
N ASP A 261 -13.76 -35.84 -16.61
CA ASP A 261 -15.07 -36.27 -17.17
C ASP A 261 -14.98 -36.80 -18.61
N ALA A 262 -13.85 -37.43 -18.96
CA ALA A 262 -13.71 -38.17 -20.22
C ALA A 262 -13.29 -39.62 -19.91
N GLY A 263 -14.24 -40.45 -19.43
CA GLY A 263 -13.93 -41.87 -19.28
C GLY A 263 -14.87 -42.72 -18.44
N SER A 264 -16.20 -42.60 -18.59
CA SER A 264 -17.09 -43.72 -18.25
C SER A 264 -18.31 -43.78 -19.18
N GLU A 265 -18.07 -44.17 -20.43
CA GLU A 265 -19.08 -44.93 -21.17
C GLU A 265 -18.58 -46.37 -21.27
N ALA A 266 -19.29 -47.24 -20.57
CA ALA A 266 -19.21 -48.69 -20.64
C ALA A 266 -20.17 -49.22 -21.70
#